data_AF-A0A4Y9FV26-F1
#
_entry.id   AF-A0A4Y9FV26-F1
#
_cell.length_a   1.000
_cell.length_b   1.000
_cell.length_c   1.000
_cell.angle_alpha   90.00
_cell.angle_beta   90.00
_cell.angle_gamma   90.00
#
_symmetry.space_group_name_H-M   'P 1'
#
loop_
_entity.id
_entity.type
_entity.pdbx_description
1 polymer ?
#
loop_
_entity_poly.entity_id
_entity_poly.type
_entity_poly.pdbx_seq_one_letter_code
_entity_poly.pdbx_strand_id
1 'polypeptide(L)'
;MGYSVYEDRDAHDHGVSRWAGYGVPAVCDWPTCSTEINRGLGFKCERRYMETEDGEEIEEDGCGLYFCIEHLALGCVPEHDGFTPKPDTAEWEQWMLTDESWEPWRQEHPEVVAQLRQRHDLEKAS
;
A
#
# COMPACT_ATOMS: atom_id res chain seq x y z
N MET A 1 7.97 -18.52 -5.86
CA MET A 1 8.63 -17.22 -5.68
C MET A 1 7.56 -16.27 -5.18
N GLY A 2 7.52 -16.02 -3.87
CA GLY A 2 6.54 -15.10 -3.28
C GLY A 2 7.09 -13.68 -3.38
N TYR A 3 6.27 -12.73 -3.82
CA TYR A 3 6.61 -11.31 -3.80
C TYR A 3 6.61 -10.83 -2.35
N SER A 4 7.75 -10.96 -1.66
CA SER A 4 7.90 -10.49 -0.28
C SER A 4 7.82 -8.96 -0.23
N VAL A 5 8.46 -8.28 -1.18
CA VAL A 5 8.47 -6.81 -1.35
C VAL A 5 8.63 -6.47 -2.83
N TYR A 6 7.87 -5.50 -3.33
CA TYR A 6 8.00 -4.91 -4.67
C TYR A 6 7.43 -3.48 -4.69
N GLU A 7 7.73 -2.72 -5.75
CA GLU A 7 7.10 -1.42 -6.00
C GLU A 7 5.79 -1.64 -6.77
N ASP A 8 4.66 -1.32 -6.15
CA ASP A 8 3.36 -1.28 -6.80
C ASP A 8 3.20 0.02 -7.58
N ARG A 9 2.88 -0.15 -8.86
CA ARG A 9 2.65 0.93 -9.82
C ARG A 9 1.18 1.05 -10.21
N ASP A 10 0.33 0.15 -9.71
CA ASP A 10 -1.09 0.08 -10.05
C ASP A 10 -1.98 0.87 -9.06
N ALA A 11 -1.43 1.82 -8.33
CA ALA A 11 -2.23 2.78 -7.57
C ALA A 11 -2.92 3.72 -8.58
N HIS A 12 -4.04 3.26 -9.12
CA HIS A 12 -4.85 3.98 -10.10
C HIS A 12 -5.15 5.39 -9.56
N ASP A 13 -4.80 6.41 -10.33
CA ASP A 13 -5.07 7.83 -10.06
C ASP A 13 -4.45 8.49 -8.81
N HIS A 14 -3.72 7.76 -7.95
CA HIS A 14 -3.05 8.39 -6.80
C HIS A 14 -1.68 9.00 -7.13
N GLY A 15 -1.12 8.73 -8.31
CA GLY A 15 0.17 9.28 -8.75
C GLY A 15 1.34 8.91 -7.83
N VAL A 16 1.19 7.87 -7.00
CA VAL A 16 2.19 7.40 -6.04
C VAL A 16 2.59 5.98 -6.36
N SER A 17 3.89 5.74 -6.55
CA SER A 17 4.42 4.38 -6.43
C SER A 17 4.57 4.05 -4.94
N ARG A 18 4.24 2.81 -4.57
CA ARG A 18 4.22 2.38 -3.17
C ARG A 18 4.91 1.04 -3.00
N TRP A 19 5.54 0.81 -1.86
CA TRP A 19 6.00 -0.53 -1.52
C TRP A 19 4.82 -1.44 -1.22
N ALA A 20 4.86 -2.65 -1.77
CA ALA A 20 3.83 -3.68 -1.68
C ALA A 20 4.44 -5.08 -1.50
N GLY A 21 3.61 -6.03 -1.10
CA GLY A 21 4.01 -7.41 -0.83
C GLY A 21 3.65 -7.87 0.58
N TYR A 22 3.72 -9.18 0.79
CA TYR A 22 3.36 -9.81 2.07
C TYR A 22 4.30 -9.42 3.22
N GLY A 23 5.50 -8.91 2.91
CA GLY A 23 6.48 -8.42 3.87
C GLY A 23 6.44 -6.92 4.11
N VAL A 24 5.47 -6.19 3.55
CA VAL A 24 5.32 -4.74 3.74
C VAL A 24 4.18 -4.49 4.74
N PRO A 25 4.48 -4.20 6.03
CA PRO A 25 3.45 -3.89 7.00
C PRO A 25 2.77 -2.57 6.65
N ALA A 26 1.46 -2.50 6.89
CA ALA A 26 0.65 -1.34 6.59
C ALA A 26 -0.56 -1.25 7.51
N VAL A 27 -1.28 -0.13 7.39
CA VAL A 27 -2.58 0.08 8.02
C VAL A 27 -3.62 0.16 6.93
N CYS A 28 -4.79 -0.43 7.16
CA CYS A 28 -5.95 -0.33 6.27
C CYS A 28 -6.19 1.13 5.82
N ASP A 29 -6.30 1.38 4.52
CA ASP A 29 -6.44 2.70 3.92
C ASP A 29 -7.81 3.35 4.20
N TRP A 30 -8.76 2.62 4.79
CA TRP A 30 -10.04 3.18 5.23
C TRP A 30 -9.82 4.30 6.27
N PRO A 31 -10.36 5.53 6.09
CA PRO A 31 -9.94 6.72 6.84
C PRO A 31 -9.92 6.58 8.36
N THR A 32 -10.93 5.92 8.92
CA THR A 32 -11.10 5.76 10.39
C THR A 32 -10.61 4.41 10.92
N CYS A 33 -10.07 3.54 10.06
CA CYS A 33 -9.63 2.21 10.46
C CYS A 33 -8.16 2.23 10.91
N SER A 34 -7.82 1.52 11.97
CA SER A 34 -6.43 1.36 12.43
C SER A 34 -5.96 -0.10 12.37
N THR A 35 -6.69 -0.95 11.64
CA THR A 35 -6.35 -2.37 11.52
C THR A 35 -5.04 -2.53 10.76
N GLU A 36 -4.09 -3.21 11.40
CA GLU A 36 -2.82 -3.60 10.80
C GLU A 36 -3.03 -4.70 9.77
N ILE A 37 -2.38 -4.53 8.63
CA ILE A 37 -2.41 -5.44 7.48
C ILE A 37 -1.00 -5.54 6.88
N ASN A 38 -0.86 -6.28 5.79
CA ASN A 38 0.26 -6.08 4.87
C ASN A 38 -0.27 -5.60 3.52
N ARG A 39 0.63 -5.09 2.66
CA ARG A 39 0.27 -4.71 1.29
C ARG A 39 0.39 -5.87 0.30
N GLY A 40 0.03 -7.07 0.73
CA GLY A 40 -0.12 -8.22 -0.14
C GLY A 40 -1.44 -8.17 -0.93
N LEU A 41 -1.53 -8.98 -1.99
CA LEU A 41 -2.70 -9.01 -2.88
C LEU A 41 -4.02 -9.34 -2.16
N GLY A 42 -3.96 -10.11 -1.05
CA GLY A 42 -5.14 -10.43 -0.26
C GLY A 42 -5.79 -9.23 0.44
N PHE A 43 -5.13 -8.08 0.47
CA PHE A 43 -5.65 -6.83 1.01
C PHE A 43 -5.78 -5.74 -0.07
N LYS A 44 -5.33 -5.99 -1.30
CA LYS A 44 -5.37 -5.01 -2.39
C LYS A 44 -6.77 -4.98 -3.00
N CYS A 45 -7.35 -3.80 -3.15
CA CYS A 45 -8.48 -3.60 -4.03
C CYS A 45 -7.99 -3.62 -5.47
N GLU A 46 -7.82 -4.83 -6.00
CA GLU A 46 -7.44 -5.07 -7.38
C GLU A 46 -8.65 -5.11 -8.31
N ARG A 47 -8.35 -5.05 -9.61
CA ARG A 47 -9.32 -5.22 -10.68
C ARG A 47 -10.10 -6.52 -10.50
N ARG A 48 -11.42 -6.44 -10.63
CA ARG A 48 -12.32 -7.59 -10.54
C ARG A 48 -13.01 -7.85 -11.87
N TYR A 49 -13.23 -9.14 -12.14
CA TYR A 49 -14.06 -9.60 -13.25
C TYR A 49 -15.37 -10.11 -12.65
N MET A 50 -16.49 -9.58 -13.12
CA MET A 50 -17.82 -9.98 -12.71
C MET A 50 -18.59 -10.51 -13.91
N GLU A 51 -19.26 -11.64 -13.74
CA GLU A 51 -20.18 -12.16 -14.75
C GLU A 51 -21.58 -11.59 -14.48
N THR A 52 -22.20 -11.02 -15.51
CA THR A 52 -23.59 -10.54 -15.45
C THR A 52 -24.59 -11.68 -15.55
N GLU A 53 -25.87 -11.41 -15.27
CA GLU A 53 -26.94 -12.40 -15.45
C GLU A 53 -27.06 -12.90 -16.91
N ASP A 54 -26.61 -12.10 -17.88
CA ASP A 54 -26.57 -12.44 -19.31
C ASP A 54 -25.31 -13.22 -19.74
N GLY A 55 -24.40 -13.51 -18.80
CA GLY A 55 -23.14 -14.22 -19.04
C GLY A 55 -22.02 -13.36 -19.63
N GLU A 56 -22.17 -12.03 -19.63
CA GLU A 56 -21.11 -11.10 -20.05
C GLU A 56 -20.12 -10.85 -18.90
N GLU A 57 -18.83 -10.91 -19.19
CA GLU A 57 -17.77 -10.53 -18.26
C GLU A 57 -17.57 -9.00 -18.29
N ILE A 58 -17.80 -8.35 -17.14
CA ILE A 58 -17.50 -6.94 -16.92
C ILE A 58 -16.22 -6.85 -16.11
N GLU A 59 -15.29 -6.04 -16.61
CA GLU A 59 -14.06 -5.66 -15.92
C GLU A 59 -14.32 -4.38 -15.11
N GLU A 60 -14.13 -4.45 -13.78
CA GLU A 60 -14.17 -3.30 -12.89
C GLU A 60 -12.75 -3.02 -12.40
N ASP A 61 -12.25 -1.82 -12.67
CA ASP A 61 -10.95 -1.39 -12.17
C ASP A 61 -10.99 -1.24 -10.63
N GLY A 62 -9.97 -1.78 -9.98
CA GLY A 62 -9.75 -1.57 -8.56
C GLY A 62 -9.05 -0.23 -8.33
N CYS A 63 -9.30 0.41 -7.18
CA CYS A 63 -8.63 1.66 -6.83
C CYS A 63 -7.13 1.50 -6.50
N GLY A 64 -6.63 0.27 -6.33
CA GLY A 64 -5.23 0.00 -6.03
C GLY A 64 -4.82 0.28 -4.58
N LEU A 65 -5.77 0.63 -3.70
CA LEU A 65 -5.54 0.81 -2.25
C LEU A 65 -5.61 -0.52 -1.48
N TYR A 66 -5.18 -0.50 -0.22
CA TYR A 66 -5.10 -1.69 0.64
C TYR A 66 -6.04 -1.61 1.84
N PHE A 67 -6.94 -2.57 1.96
CA PHE A 67 -7.96 -2.61 2.99
C PHE A 67 -7.93 -3.91 3.78
N CYS A 68 -8.29 -3.88 5.06
CA CYS A 68 -8.57 -5.10 5.80
C CYS A 68 -9.76 -5.84 5.17
N ILE A 69 -9.91 -7.14 5.47
CA ILE A 69 -10.94 -8.00 4.87
C ILE A 69 -12.35 -7.38 4.99
N GLU A 70 -12.65 -6.73 6.12
CA GLU A 70 -13.95 -6.09 6.35
C GLU A 70 -14.21 -4.93 5.39
N HIS A 71 -13.23 -4.04 5.19
CA HIS A 71 -13.39 -2.89 4.30
C HIS A 71 -13.17 -3.25 2.83
N LEU A 72 -12.38 -4.30 2.53
CA LEU A 72 -12.20 -4.81 1.18
C LEU A 72 -13.49 -5.43 0.63
N ALA A 73 -14.27 -6.10 1.50
CA ALA A 73 -15.53 -6.72 1.15
C ALA A 73 -16.63 -5.72 0.77
N LEU A 74 -16.47 -4.42 1.06
CA LEU A 74 -17.46 -3.39 0.75
C LEU A 74 -17.59 -3.09 -0.75
N GLY A 75 -16.60 -3.46 -1.58
CA GLY A 75 -16.62 -3.14 -3.02
C GLY A 75 -15.78 -1.89 -3.34
N CYS A 76 -15.42 -1.73 -4.63
CA CYS A 76 -14.55 -0.63 -5.09
C CYS A 76 -15.36 0.66 -5.26
N VAL A 77 -16.22 0.74 -6.28
CA VAL A 77 -17.03 1.94 -6.53
C VAL A 77 -18.45 1.74 -5.99
N PRO A 78 -19.01 2.71 -5.24
CA PRO A 78 -18.47 4.02 -4.85
C PRO A 78 -17.69 4.06 -3.52
N GLU A 79 -17.53 2.94 -2.81
CA GLU A 79 -17.11 2.93 -1.40
C GLU A 79 -15.63 3.29 -1.16
N HIS A 80 -14.75 3.01 -2.12
CA HIS A 80 -13.31 3.25 -2.04
C HIS A 80 -12.83 4.46 -2.85
N ASP A 81 -13.75 5.16 -3.53
CA ASP A 81 -13.41 6.33 -4.34
C ASP A 81 -12.98 7.53 -3.48
N GLY A 82 -11.95 8.24 -3.92
CA GLY A 82 -11.47 9.47 -3.29
C GLY A 82 -10.70 9.31 -1.97
N PHE A 83 -10.35 8.10 -1.54
CA PHE A 83 -9.51 7.93 -0.35
C PHE A 83 -8.04 8.24 -0.64
N THR A 84 -7.37 8.83 0.36
CA THR A 84 -5.92 9.05 0.31
C THR A 84 -5.22 7.85 0.94
N PRO A 85 -4.24 7.22 0.24
CA PRO A 85 -3.46 6.16 0.84
C PRO A 85 -2.79 6.63 2.12
N LYS A 86 -2.86 5.83 3.18
CA LYS A 86 -2.14 6.12 4.42
C LYS A 86 -0.65 6.00 4.23
N PRO A 87 0.18 6.75 4.98
CA PRO A 87 1.64 6.65 4.86
C PRO A 87 2.15 5.25 5.19
N ASP A 88 3.42 5.02 4.86
CA ASP A 88 4.16 3.84 5.32
C ASP A 88 4.24 3.81 6.85
N THR A 89 4.31 2.61 7.42
CA THR A 89 4.47 2.45 8.87
C THR A 89 5.89 2.83 9.27
N ALA A 90 6.05 3.33 10.50
CA ALA A 90 7.38 3.61 11.05
C ALA A 90 8.27 2.35 11.08
N GLU A 91 7.67 1.17 11.29
CA GLU A 91 8.39 -0.12 11.23
C GLU A 91 8.99 -0.35 9.83
N TRP A 92 8.19 -0.16 8.78
CA TRP A 92 8.64 -0.33 7.40
C TRP A 92 9.79 0.63 7.06
N GLU A 93 9.62 1.90 7.40
CA GLU A 93 10.61 2.94 7.14
C GLU A 93 11.91 2.70 7.89
N GLN A 94 11.83 2.31 9.17
CA GLN A 94 12.99 1.95 9.95
C GLN A 94 13.74 0.75 9.35
N TRP A 95 13.01 -0.26 8.88
CA TRP A 95 13.62 -1.41 8.23
C TRP A 95 14.36 -1.00 6.95
N MET A 96 13.74 -0.22 6.06
CA MET A 96 14.40 0.33 4.87
C MET A 96 15.65 1.17 5.21
N LEU A 97 15.64 1.88 6.34
CA LEU A 97 16.77 2.73 6.76
C LEU A 97 17.93 1.96 7.39
N THR A 98 17.70 0.80 7.97
CA THR A 98 18.67 0.10 8.84
C THR A 98 19.13 -1.25 8.31
N ASP A 99 18.30 -1.96 7.55
CA ASP A 99 18.63 -3.30 7.08
C ASP A 99 19.70 -3.25 5.97
N GLU A 100 20.66 -4.16 6.02
CA GLU A 100 21.79 -4.19 5.08
C GLU A 100 21.35 -4.48 3.64
N SER A 101 20.25 -5.22 3.46
CA SER A 101 19.72 -5.55 2.13
C SER A 101 19.23 -4.31 1.36
N TRP A 102 18.93 -3.22 2.07
CA TRP A 102 18.47 -1.95 1.51
C TRP A 102 19.59 -0.94 1.24
N GLU A 103 20.85 -1.29 1.54
CA GLU A 103 21.98 -0.38 1.32
C GLU A 103 22.09 0.12 -0.14
N PRO A 104 21.95 -0.72 -1.19
CA PRO A 104 21.98 -0.24 -2.57
C PRO A 104 20.90 0.82 -2.84
N TRP A 105 19.66 0.56 -2.39
CA TRP A 105 18.55 1.50 -2.55
C TRP A 105 18.81 2.83 -1.83
N ARG A 106 19.37 2.80 -0.61
CA ARG A 106 19.70 4.03 0.13
C ARG A 106 20.76 4.88 -0.59
N GLN A 107 21.71 4.24 -1.28
CA GLN A 107 22.73 4.93 -2.06
C GLN A 107 22.16 5.57 -3.32
N GLU A 108 21.17 4.93 -3.95
CA GLU A 108 20.49 5.43 -5.15
C GLU A 108 19.46 6.53 -4.83
N HIS A 109 18.90 6.55 -3.61
CA HIS A 109 17.84 7.46 -3.20
C HIS A 109 18.20 8.33 -1.97
N PRO A 110 19.32 9.08 -1.97
CA PRO A 110 19.81 9.80 -0.80
C PRO A 110 18.85 10.88 -0.27
N GLU A 111 18.10 11.53 -1.16
CA GLU A 111 17.12 12.56 -0.78
C GLU A 111 15.92 11.97 -0.04
N VAL A 112 15.42 10.82 -0.50
CA VAL A 112 14.32 10.09 0.16
C VAL A 112 14.76 9.61 1.53
N VAL A 113 15.98 9.06 1.63
CA VAL A 113 16.57 8.62 2.90
C VAL A 113 16.68 9.77 3.89
N ALA A 114 17.07 10.97 3.45
CA ALA A 114 17.15 12.15 4.32
C ALA A 114 15.77 12.55 4.87
N GLN A 115 14.72 12.51 4.04
CA GLN A 115 13.35 12.82 4.45
C GLN A 115 12.81 11.79 5.45
N LEU A 116 13.03 10.50 5.20
CA LEU A 116 12.65 9.42 6.11
C LEU A 116 13.32 9.59 7.48
N ARG A 117 14.63 9.85 7.50
CA ARG A 117 15.38 10.11 8.75
C ARG A 117 14.84 11.32 9.50
N GLN A 118 14.58 12.43 8.80
CA GLN A 118 14.03 13.63 9.40
C GLN A 118 12.67 13.37 10.07
N ARG A 119 11.78 12.63 9.40
CA ARG A 119 10.46 12.29 9.95
C ARG A 119 10.58 11.45 11.22
N HIS A 120 11.42 10.41 11.21
CA HIS A 120 11.68 9.61 12.42
C HIS A 120 12.26 10.42 13.58
N ASP A 121 13.13 11.41 13.30
CA ASP A 121 13.68 12.27 14.34
C ASP A 121 12.62 13.21 14.94
N LEU A 122 11.68 13.70 14.15
CA LEU A 122 10.54 14.50 14.61
C LEU A 122 9.56 13.69 15.47
N GLU A 123 9.27 12.44 15.07
CA GLU A 123 8.39 11.53 15.83
C GLU A 123 8.98 11.17 17.20
N LYS A 124 10.30 10.98 17.30
CA LYS A 124 10.98 10.73 18.58
C LYS A 124 11.03 11.96 19.50
N ALA A 125 10.84 13.16 18.96
CA ALA A 125 10.92 14.42 19.70
C ALA A 125 9.54 14.93 20.18
N SER A 126 8.44 14.32 19.72
CA SER A 126 7.06 14.62 20.14
C SER A 126 6.61 13.73 21.30
#